data_AF-A0A951ACR3-F1
#
_entry.id   AF-A0A951ACR3-F1
#
_cell.length_a   1.000
_cell.length_b   1.000
_cell.length_c   1.000
_cell.angle_alpha   90.00
_cell.angle_beta   90.00
_cell.angle_gamma   90.00
#
_symmetry.space_group_name_H-M   'P 1'
#
loop_
_entity.id
_entity.type
_entity.pdbx_description
1 polymer ?
#
loop_
_entity_poly.entity_id
_entity_poly.type
_entity_poly.pdbx_seq_one_letter_code
_entity_poly.pdbx_strand_id
1 'polypeptide(L)'
;MAKTRGTGLLMVWADIDPQYEAEYHRWYDEEHIAHLLAVPGFLSAGRYEALKGSPKYLALYELEHPDALRSPAFLDGVRFRPSARRVSSSGGTIGRNYLLNG
;
A
#
# COMPACT_ATOMS: atom_id res chain seq x y z
N MET A 1 17.19 -17.15 9.92
CA MET A 1 15.75 -17.18 9.56
C MET A 1 15.33 -15.75 9.25
N ALA A 2 14.51 -15.53 8.22
CA ALA A 2 13.96 -14.20 7.95
C ALA A 2 13.06 -13.77 9.12
N LYS A 3 13.11 -12.49 9.50
CA LYS A 3 12.25 -11.93 10.55
C LYS A 3 10.81 -11.92 10.02
N THR A 4 9.93 -12.70 10.65
CA THR A 4 8.53 -12.84 10.18
C THR A 4 7.54 -11.95 10.93
N ARG A 5 8.01 -11.16 11.90
CA ARG A 5 7.17 -10.19 12.63
C ARG A 5 7.90 -8.87 12.87
N GLY A 6 7.19 -7.78 12.65
CA GLY A 6 7.66 -6.42 12.75
C GLY A 6 7.12 -5.68 13.97
N THR A 7 7.57 -4.44 14.17
CA THR A 7 7.01 -3.51 15.17
C THR A 7 6.36 -2.29 14.52
N GLY A 8 6.23 -2.27 13.19
CA GLY A 8 5.54 -1.21 12.46
C GLY A 8 4.46 -1.77 11.54
N LEU A 9 3.41 -0.98 11.33
CA LEU A 9 2.36 -1.26 10.35
C LEU A 9 2.16 -0.02 9.48
N LEU A 10 2.09 -0.23 8.16
CA LEU A 10 1.55 0.77 7.23
C LEU A 10 0.16 0.29 6.80
N MET A 11 -0.84 1.13 7.02
CA MET A 11 -2.23 0.85 6.69
C MET A 11 -2.76 1.91 5.72
N VAL A 12 -3.36 1.46 4.64
CA VAL A 12 -3.95 2.32 3.61
C VAL A 12 -5.38 1.87 3.37
N TRP A 13 -6.33 2.70 3.77
CA TRP A 13 -7.74 2.51 3.45
C TRP A 13 -8.09 3.25 2.16
N ALA A 14 -8.96 2.66 1.34
CA ALA A 14 -9.41 3.27 0.11
C ALA A 14 -10.85 2.88 -0.24
N ASP A 15 -11.58 3.86 -0.80
CA ASP A 15 -12.73 3.62 -1.67
C ASP A 15 -12.28 3.92 -3.10
N ILE A 16 -12.67 3.07 -4.05
CA ILE A 16 -12.30 3.19 -5.46
C ILE A 16 -13.59 3.27 -6.25
N ASP A 17 -13.67 4.20 -7.21
CA ASP A 17 -14.79 4.26 -8.14
C ASP A 17 -14.91 2.89 -8.86
N PRO A 18 -16.11 2.30 -8.93
CA PRO A 18 -16.33 1.01 -9.58
C PRO A 18 -15.71 0.89 -10.98
N GLN A 19 -15.63 1.99 -11.74
CA GLN A 19 -15.04 1.98 -13.08
C GLN A 19 -13.51 1.71 -13.08
N TYR A 20 -12.83 1.95 -11.96
CA TYR A 20 -11.37 1.76 -11.81
C TYR A 20 -11.00 0.55 -10.93
N GLU A 21 -11.98 -0.14 -10.32
CA GLU A 21 -11.76 -1.20 -9.34
C GLU A 21 -10.94 -2.38 -9.90
N ALA A 22 -11.26 -2.85 -11.11
CA ALA A 22 -10.55 -3.96 -11.75
C ALA A 22 -9.08 -3.62 -12.02
N GLU A 23 -8.83 -2.41 -12.51
CA GLU A 23 -7.47 -1.94 -12.80
C GLU A 23 -6.66 -1.69 -11.52
N TYR A 24 -7.32 -1.18 -10.47
CA TYR A 24 -6.74 -1.04 -9.14
C TYR A 24 -6.27 -2.39 -8.59
N HIS A 25 -7.08 -3.44 -8.72
CA HIS A 25 -6.71 -4.80 -8.29
C HIS A 25 -5.55 -5.36 -9.09
N ARG A 26 -5.62 -5.26 -10.42
CA ARG A 26 -4.55 -5.73 -11.30
C ARG A 26 -3.21 -5.08 -10.99
N TRP A 27 -3.20 -3.77 -10.75
CA TRP A 27 -1.98 -3.05 -10.37
C TRP A 27 -1.41 -3.54 -9.03
N TYR A 28 -2.26 -3.81 -8.04
CA TYR A 28 -1.82 -4.33 -6.75
C TYR A 28 -1.11 -5.68 -6.88
N ASP A 29 -1.69 -6.57 -7.68
CA ASP A 29 -1.26 -7.96 -7.80
C ASP A 29 -0.02 -8.10 -8.70
N GLU A 30 0.05 -7.33 -9.79
CA GLU A 30 1.14 -7.44 -10.78
C GLU A 30 2.36 -6.58 -10.45
N GLU A 31 2.18 -5.43 -9.78
CA GLU A 31 3.23 -4.43 -9.65
C GLU A 31 3.45 -3.98 -8.20
N HIS A 32 2.38 -3.56 -7.52
CA HIS A 32 2.53 -2.77 -6.29
C HIS A 32 3.10 -3.57 -5.12
N ILE A 33 2.52 -4.75 -4.84
CA ILE A 33 2.94 -5.57 -3.70
C ILE A 33 4.40 -6.01 -3.88
N ALA A 34 4.75 -6.50 -5.07
CA ALA A 34 6.11 -6.93 -5.38
C ALA A 34 7.12 -5.80 -5.19
N HIS A 35 6.79 -4.58 -5.65
CA HIS A 35 7.64 -3.42 -5.45
C HIS A 35 7.82 -3.08 -3.96
N LEU A 36 6.73 -3.03 -3.19
CA LEU A 36 6.80 -2.70 -1.77
C LEU A 36 7.58 -3.73 -0.97
N LEU A 37 7.36 -5.03 -1.23
CA LEU A 37 8.09 -6.11 -0.56
C LEU A 37 9.58 -6.17 -0.94
N ALA A 38 9.99 -5.50 -2.02
CA ALA A 38 11.41 -5.36 -2.36
C ALA A 38 12.12 -4.24 -1.55
N VAL A 39 11.38 -3.38 -0.85
CA VAL A 39 11.97 -2.32 -0.02
C VAL A 39 12.48 -2.92 1.29
N PRO A 40 13.76 -2.70 1.67
CA PRO A 40 14.28 -3.14 2.95
C PRO A 40 13.43 -2.63 4.12
N GLY A 41 13.00 -3.54 4.99
CA GLY A 41 12.14 -3.25 6.13
C GLY A 41 10.66 -3.56 5.91
N PHE A 42 10.22 -3.91 4.69
CA PHE A 42 8.88 -4.48 4.45
C PHE A 42 8.94 -6.01 4.58
N LEU A 43 8.04 -6.57 5.39
CA LEU A 43 8.04 -8.00 5.75
C LEU A 43 6.92 -8.78 5.06
N SER A 44 5.72 -8.23 5.04
CA SER A 44 4.55 -8.88 4.48
C SER A 44 3.52 -7.85 4.01
N ALA A 45 2.60 -8.29 3.16
CA ALA A 45 1.50 -7.48 2.64
C ALA A 45 0.20 -8.28 2.66
N GLY A 46 -0.91 -7.61 2.98
CA GLY A 46 -2.25 -8.17 2.95
C GLY A 46 -3.23 -7.17 2.34
N ARG A 47 -4.20 -7.66 1.58
CA ARG A 47 -5.31 -6.88 1.04
C ARG A 47 -6.62 -7.44 1.60
N TYR A 48 -7.49 -6.54 2.02
CA TYR A 48 -8.76 -6.85 2.62
C TYR A 48 -9.87 -6.04 1.95
N GLU A 49 -11.02 -6.68 1.81
CA GLU A 49 -12.25 -6.06 1.35
C GLU A 49 -13.28 -6.11 2.48
N ALA A 50 -13.92 -4.98 2.75
CA ALA A 50 -14.97 -4.87 3.74
C ALA A 50 -16.23 -5.59 3.24
N LEU A 51 -16.79 -6.47 4.06
CA LEU A 51 -18.07 -7.12 3.75
C LEU A 51 -19.25 -6.13 3.79
N LYS A 52 -19.11 -5.04 4.56
CA LYS A 52 -20.09 -3.96 4.72
C LYS A 52 -19.39 -2.65 5.09
N GLY A 53 -19.95 -1.52 4.64
CA GLY A 53 -19.50 -0.17 5.00
C GLY A 53 -18.38 0.37 4.10
N SER A 54 -17.80 1.49 4.52
CA SER A 54 -16.66 2.13 3.86
C SER A 54 -15.61 2.59 4.89
N PRO A 55 -14.32 2.67 4.53
CA PRO A 55 -13.74 2.38 3.22
C PRO A 55 -13.79 0.89 2.83
N LYS A 56 -14.08 0.59 1.56
CA LYS A 56 -14.27 -0.77 1.03
C LYS A 56 -12.98 -1.58 1.07
N TYR A 57 -11.81 -0.96 0.91
CA TYR A 57 -10.53 -1.66 0.87
C TYR A 57 -9.57 -1.23 1.96
N LEU A 58 -8.77 -2.20 2.41
CA LEU A 58 -7.59 -1.99 3.25
C LEU A 58 -6.40 -2.73 2.64
N ALA A 59 -5.30 -2.00 2.41
CA ALA A 59 -3.98 -2.58 2.22
C ALA A 59 -3.18 -2.43 3.52
N LEU A 60 -2.61 -3.54 3.98
CA LEU A 60 -1.82 -3.64 5.21
C LEU A 60 -0.42 -4.13 4.85
N TYR A 61 0.60 -3.46 5.38
CA TYR A 61 1.98 -3.88 5.25
C TYR A 61 2.63 -3.97 6.62
N GLU A 62 3.26 -5.10 6.91
CA GLU A 62 4.05 -5.27 8.13
C GLU A 62 5.49 -4.81 7.89
N LEU A 63 6.01 -4.02 8.82
CA LEU A 63 7.32 -3.40 8.72
C LEU A 63 8.20 -3.84 9.89
N GLU A 64 9.48 -4.07 9.63
CA GLU A 64 10.45 -4.39 10.69
C GLU A 64 10.44 -3.36 11.82
N HIS A 65 10.31 -2.07 11.47
CA HIS A 65 10.15 -0.90 12.32
C HIS A 65 9.48 0.23 11.51
N PRO A 66 8.67 1.13 12.10
CA PRO A 66 8.06 2.25 11.36
C PRO A 66 9.04 3.15 10.61
N ASP A 67 10.31 3.21 11.02
CA ASP A 67 11.35 3.99 10.33
C ASP A 67 11.67 3.50 8.92
N ALA A 68 11.24 2.30 8.52
CA ALA A 68 11.33 1.86 7.12
C ALA A 68 10.67 2.86 6.16
N LEU A 69 9.63 3.56 6.61
CA LEU A 69 8.93 4.60 5.85
C LEU A 69 9.70 5.92 5.72
N ARG A 70 10.82 6.07 6.44
CA ARG A 70 11.73 7.21 6.36
C ARG A 70 13.00 6.89 5.56
N SER A 71 13.16 5.63 5.13
CA SER A 71 14.32 5.20 4.38
C SER A 71 14.35 5.84 2.98
N PRO A 72 15.54 6.16 2.43
CA PRO A 72 15.66 6.60 1.04
C PRO A 72 15.06 5.58 0.06
N ALA A 73 15.21 4.28 0.32
CA ALA A 73 14.64 3.22 -0.51
C ALA A 73 13.11 3.35 -0.64
N PHE A 74 12.40 3.66 0.45
CA PHE A 74 10.96 3.90 0.41
C PHE A 74 10.62 5.27 -0.21
N LEU A 75 11.31 6.33 0.21
CA LEU A 75 11.01 7.71 -0.19
C LEU A 75 11.25 7.95 -1.70
N ASP A 76 12.35 7.43 -2.25
CA ASP A 76 12.74 7.65 -3.64
C ASP A 76 12.11 6.63 -4.60
N GLY A 77 11.90 5.40 -4.14
CA GLY A 77 11.40 4.29 -4.96
C GLY A 77 9.88 4.20 -5.02
N VAL A 78 9.21 4.32 -3.87
CA VAL A 78 7.78 4.03 -3.74
C VAL A 78 6.95 5.30 -3.63
N ARG A 79 7.37 6.23 -2.76
CA ARG A 79 6.63 7.47 -2.50
C ARG A 79 6.70 8.45 -3.69
N PHE A 80 7.74 8.40 -4.53
CA PHE A 80 8.00 9.46 -5.52
C PHE A 80 8.07 9.07 -7.01
N ARG A 81 7.59 7.89 -7.45
CA ARG A 81 7.54 7.58 -8.90
C ARG A 81 6.30 6.80 -9.36
N PRO A 82 5.15 7.48 -9.56
CA PRO A 82 4.04 6.90 -10.30
C PRO A 82 4.46 6.50 -11.72
N SER A 83 4.20 5.26 -12.13
CA SER A 83 4.09 4.94 -13.56
C SER A 83 2.93 5.75 -14.15
N ALA A 84 2.88 5.98 -15.47
CA ALA A 84 1.77 6.72 -16.09
C ALA A 84 0.38 6.12 -15.73
N ARG A 85 0.35 4.80 -15.51
CA ARG A 85 -0.77 3.98 -15.02
C ARG A 85 -1.22 4.30 -13.58
N ARG A 86 -0.35 4.91 -12.76
CA ARG A 86 -0.55 5.22 -11.33
C ARG A 86 -1.26 6.57 -11.11
N VAL A 87 -1.32 7.46 -12.10
CA VAL A 87 -2.03 8.76 -11.95
C VAL A 87 -3.54 8.57 -11.84
N SER A 88 -4.11 7.59 -12.55
CA SER A 88 -5.56 7.37 -12.61
C SER A 88 -6.09 6.26 -11.69
N SER A 89 -5.31 5.72 -10.75
CA SER A 89 -5.76 4.60 -9.90
C SER A 89 -5.26 4.67 -8.45
N SER A 90 -4.41 5.64 -8.09
CA SER A 90 -3.86 5.69 -6.73
C SER A 90 -4.90 6.16 -5.71
N GLY A 91 -4.86 5.60 -4.49
CA GLY A 91 -5.71 6.03 -3.37
C GLY A 91 -5.49 7.49 -2.94
N GLY A 92 -4.43 8.16 -3.41
CA GLY A 92 -4.25 9.61 -3.25
C GLY A 92 -4.91 10.45 -4.35
N THR A 93 -5.32 9.83 -5.47
CA THR A 93 -6.02 10.49 -6.58
C THR A 93 -7.51 10.13 -6.63
N ILE A 94 -7.89 8.91 -6.24
CA ILE A 94 -9.27 8.39 -6.32
C ILE A 94 -9.85 8.00 -4.96
N GLY A 95 -9.00 7.77 -3.95
CA GLY A 95 -9.41 7.39 -2.61
C GLY A 95 -9.26 8.52 -1.58
N ARG A 96 -9.81 8.29 -0.40
CA ARG A 96 -9.39 8.99 0.83
C ARG A 96 -8.42 8.09 1.59
N ASN A 97 -7.15 8.49 1.64
CA ASN A 97 -6.15 7.83 2.48
C ASN A 97 -6.34 8.25 3.94
N TYR A 98 -6.56 7.29 4.83
CA TYR A 98 -6.58 7.51 6.28
C TYR A 98 -5.24 7.04 6.87
N LEU A 99 -4.21 7.89 6.87
CA LEU A 99 -2.95 7.56 7.53
C LEU A 99 -3.08 7.85 9.03
N LEU A 100 -3.17 6.80 9.84
CA LEU A 100 -3.04 6.89 11.30
C LEU A 100 -1.55 6.88 11.66
N ASN A 101 -0.95 8.06 11.71
CA ASN A 101 0.32 8.24 12.41
C ASN A 101 -0.01 8.35 13.90
N GLY A 102 0.36 7.33 14.68
CA GLY A 102 0.51 7.45 16.13
C GLY A 102 1.79 8.19 16.49
#